data_AF-A0A966N566-F1
#
_entry.id   AF-A0A966N566-F1
#
_cell.length_a   1.000
_cell.length_b   1.000
_cell.length_c   1.000
_cell.angle_alpha   90.00
_cell.angle_beta   90.00
_cell.angle_gamma   90.00
#
_symmetry.space_group_name_H-M   'P 1'
#
loop_
_entity.id
_entity.type
_entity.pdbx_description
1 polymer ?
#
loop_
_entity_poly.entity_id
_entity_poly.type
_entity_poly.pdbx_seq_one_letter_code
_entity_poly.pdbx_strand_id
1 'polypeptide(L)'
;MEYTFITKDDDLKKYLFNLKEECIIKHEDNWFKEKSHTKLYPNIDEAKAKVAKPYYWILNAIDKYEDNECEDKDLALAELGILVFKTNYYSQKLTSDAENIEAKTDLAVSLINFGLSPEFVAEQMLSMETPKYARLNIDHDEAIKLIKSWV
;
A
#
# COMPACT_ATOMS: atom_id res chain seq x y z
N MET A 1 -6.74 11.66 -0.12
CA MET A 1 -5.75 10.59 0.11
C MET A 1 -5.31 10.68 1.57
N GLU A 2 -5.01 9.55 2.21
CA GLU A 2 -4.72 9.47 3.64
C GLU A 2 -3.20 9.45 3.94
N TYR A 3 -2.39 8.94 3.01
CA TYR A 3 -0.93 8.96 3.01
C TYR A 3 -0.43 9.50 1.67
N THR A 4 0.71 10.18 1.68
CA THR A 4 1.32 10.67 0.44
C THR A 4 1.94 9.51 -0.34
N PHE A 5 1.70 9.44 -1.65
CA PHE A 5 2.42 8.50 -2.51
C PHE A 5 3.87 8.93 -2.68
N ILE A 6 4.76 7.95 -2.82
CA ILE A 6 6.17 8.22 -3.15
C ILE A 6 6.26 8.87 -4.53
N THR A 7 7.07 9.92 -4.64
CA THR A 7 7.35 10.60 -5.91
C THR A 7 8.74 10.24 -6.42
N LYS A 8 8.98 10.48 -7.71
CA LYS A 8 10.26 10.17 -8.37
C LYS A 8 11.47 10.86 -7.73
N ASP A 9 11.26 12.02 -7.14
CA ASP A 9 12.31 12.83 -6.53
C ASP A 9 12.55 12.48 -5.04
N ASP A 10 11.74 11.59 -4.47
CA ASP A 10 11.87 11.17 -3.08
C ASP A 10 12.99 10.12 -2.91
N ASP A 11 13.78 10.28 -1.85
CA ASP A 11 14.65 9.20 -1.37
C ASP A 11 13.79 8.15 -0.65
N LEU A 12 13.89 6.89 -1.09
CA LEU A 12 13.08 5.78 -0.57
C LEU A 12 13.21 5.65 0.95
N LYS A 13 14.43 5.77 1.52
CA LYS A 13 14.62 5.63 2.98
C LYS A 13 13.92 6.75 3.73
N LYS A 14 14.04 7.99 3.24
CA LYS A 14 13.33 9.15 3.80
C LYS A 14 11.82 9.00 3.69
N TYR A 15 11.31 8.53 2.55
CA TYR A 15 9.89 8.26 2.35
C TYR A 15 9.36 7.24 3.37
N LEU A 16 10.04 6.09 3.50
CA LEU A 16 9.66 5.03 4.44
C LEU A 16 9.70 5.53 5.90
N PHE A 17 10.72 6.30 6.27
CA PHE A 17 10.81 6.92 7.59
C PHE A 17 9.59 7.82 7.88
N ASN A 18 9.24 8.71 6.96
CA ASN A 18 8.10 9.61 7.13
C ASN A 18 6.77 8.83 7.21
N LEU A 19 6.59 7.84 6.34
CA LEU A 19 5.40 6.99 6.35
C LEU A 19 5.26 6.21 7.67
N LYS A 20 6.38 5.73 8.22
CA LYS A 20 6.46 5.06 9.52
C LYS A 20 6.02 6.00 10.64
N GLU A 21 6.57 7.22 10.68
CA GLU A 21 6.18 8.27 11.65
C GLU A 21 4.68 8.59 11.57
N GLU A 22 4.14 8.80 10.37
CA GLU A 22 2.70 9.07 10.17
C GLU A 22 1.82 7.91 10.68
N CYS A 23 2.23 6.67 10.42
CA CYS A 23 1.52 5.48 10.90
C CYS A 23 1.60 5.31 12.42
N ILE A 24 2.75 5.62 13.04
CA ILE A 24 2.93 5.58 14.50
C ILE A 24 2.04 6.63 15.18
N ILE A 25 2.03 7.88 14.68
CA ILE A 25 1.16 8.94 15.23
C ILE A 25 -0.31 8.53 15.16
N LYS A 26 -0.76 7.98 14.03
CA LYS A 26 -2.13 7.46 13.89
C LYS A 26 -2.42 6.30 14.82
N HIS A 27 -1.44 5.43 15.06
CA HIS A 27 -1.58 4.34 16.02
C HIS A 27 -1.75 4.90 17.44
N GLU A 28 -0.91 5.84 17.86
CA GLU A 28 -0.99 6.45 19.20
C GLU A 28 -2.29 7.23 19.41
N ASP A 29 -2.69 8.07 18.46
CA ASP A 29 -3.94 8.83 18.52
C ASP A 29 -5.17 7.94 18.67
N ASN A 30 -5.18 6.80 17.98
CA ASN A 30 -6.26 5.81 18.11
C ASN A 30 -6.14 5.02 19.41
N TRP A 31 -4.93 4.67 19.86
CA TRP A 31 -4.70 3.99 21.12
C TRP A 31 -5.21 4.80 22.32
N PHE A 32 -4.96 6.10 22.37
CA PHE A 32 -5.48 6.98 23.43
C PHE A 32 -7.01 7.09 23.39
N LYS A 33 -7.62 7.15 22.20
CA LYS A 33 -9.09 7.12 22.03
C LYS A 33 -9.67 5.77 22.47
N GLU A 34 -9.06 4.66 22.08
CA GLU A 34 -9.50 3.30 22.43
C GLU A 34 -9.34 3.00 23.92
N LYS A 35 -8.35 3.57 24.59
CA LYS A 35 -8.25 3.52 26.06
C LYS A 35 -9.44 4.19 26.76
N SER A 36 -10.06 5.21 26.19
CA SER A 36 -11.31 5.76 26.73
C SER A 36 -12.52 4.81 26.51
N HIS A 37 -12.40 3.86 25.58
CA HIS A 37 -13.37 2.83 25.23
C HIS A 37 -13.04 1.43 25.80
N THR A 38 -12.08 1.31 26.74
CA THR A 38 -11.57 0.05 27.34
C THR A 38 -12.59 -0.84 28.08
N LYS A 39 -13.89 -0.61 27.91
CA LYS A 39 -14.91 -1.63 28.21
C LYS A 39 -15.12 -2.65 27.09
N LEU A 40 -14.58 -2.46 25.88
CA LEU A 40 -14.97 -3.28 24.73
C LEU A 40 -14.08 -4.50 24.43
N TYR A 41 -12.79 -4.52 24.80
CA TYR A 41 -11.91 -5.67 24.50
C TYR A 41 -10.91 -5.98 25.63
N PRO A 42 -11.15 -7.03 26.43
CA PRO A 42 -10.29 -7.40 27.56
C PRO A 42 -8.97 -8.10 27.16
N ASN A 43 -8.75 -8.41 25.87
CA ASN A 43 -7.56 -9.13 25.39
C ASN A 43 -6.88 -8.37 24.24
N ILE A 44 -5.58 -8.08 24.39
CA ILE A 44 -4.75 -7.35 23.43
C ILE A 44 -4.56 -8.10 22.11
N ASP A 45 -4.51 -9.43 22.12
CA ASP A 45 -4.39 -10.25 20.91
C ASP A 45 -5.71 -10.28 20.13
N GLU A 46 -6.83 -10.20 20.86
CA GLU A 46 -8.16 -10.11 20.26
C GLU A 46 -8.42 -8.71 19.67
N ALA A 47 -7.87 -7.66 20.29
CA ALA A 47 -7.85 -6.31 19.73
C ALA A 47 -6.97 -6.23 18.48
N LYS A 48 -5.76 -6.82 18.49
CA LYS A 48 -4.91 -6.91 17.28
C LYS A 48 -5.60 -7.65 16.12
N ALA A 49 -6.36 -8.71 16.42
CA ALA A 49 -7.10 -9.48 15.43
C ALA A 49 -8.38 -8.77 14.93
N LYS A 50 -9.06 -7.97 15.77
CA LYS A 50 -10.34 -7.30 15.44
C LYS A 50 -10.20 -5.83 15.01
N VAL A 51 -9.07 -5.19 15.34
CA VAL A 51 -8.74 -3.78 15.06
C VAL A 51 -7.57 -3.72 14.08
N ALA A 52 -7.56 -4.59 13.07
CA ALA A 52 -6.53 -4.61 12.03
C ALA A 52 -6.69 -3.35 11.14
N LYS A 53 -6.13 -2.25 11.63
CA LYS A 53 -6.20 -0.94 10.99
C LYS A 53 -5.10 -0.85 9.94
N PRO A 54 -5.34 -0.13 8.83
CA PRO A 54 -4.38 -0.06 7.73
C PRO A 54 -2.96 0.38 8.13
N TYR A 55 -2.83 1.26 9.13
CA TYR A 55 -1.52 1.73 9.62
C TYR A 55 -0.65 0.61 10.21
N TYR A 56 -1.23 -0.42 10.84
CA TYR A 56 -0.43 -1.57 11.34
C TYR A 56 0.12 -2.43 10.20
N TRP A 57 -0.66 -2.63 9.15
CA TRP A 57 -0.21 -3.41 7.99
C TRP A 57 0.90 -2.69 7.24
N ILE A 58 0.80 -1.37 7.12
CA ILE A 58 1.86 -0.54 6.53
C ILE A 58 3.14 -0.63 7.37
N LEU A 59 3.06 -0.52 8.70
CA LEU A 59 4.22 -0.68 9.59
C LEU A 59 4.87 -2.07 9.43
N ASN A 60 4.08 -3.13 9.46
CA ASN A 60 4.60 -4.50 9.28
C ASN A 60 5.23 -4.70 7.89
N ALA A 61 4.67 -4.09 6.85
CA ALA A 61 5.22 -4.17 5.50
C ALA A 61 6.54 -3.39 5.36
N ILE A 62 6.67 -2.24 6.01
CA ILE A 62 7.95 -1.50 6.11
C ILE A 62 8.98 -2.36 6.85
N ASP A 63 8.63 -2.91 8.02
CA ASP A 63 9.54 -3.74 8.79
C ASP A 63 9.99 -4.99 8.01
N LYS A 64 9.09 -5.63 7.25
CA LYS A 64 9.41 -6.76 6.35
C LYS A 64 10.43 -6.36 5.27
N TYR A 65 10.32 -5.17 4.68
CA TYR A 65 11.28 -4.69 3.68
C TYR A 65 12.64 -4.32 4.30
N GLU A 66 12.62 -3.75 5.50
CA GLU A 66 13.82 -3.35 6.25
C GLU A 66 14.58 -4.55 6.84
N ASP A 67 13.91 -5.70 6.98
CA ASP A 67 14.53 -6.94 7.46
C ASP A 67 15.70 -7.37 6.55
N ASN A 68 16.82 -7.70 7.17
CA ASN A 68 18.00 -8.20 6.47
C ASN A 68 17.79 -9.64 5.95
N GLU A 69 16.84 -10.38 6.52
CA GLU A 69 16.46 -11.73 6.10
C GLU A 69 15.36 -11.73 5.02
N CYS A 70 14.93 -10.55 4.55
CA CYS A 70 13.94 -10.42 3.49
C CYS A 70 14.47 -10.99 2.16
N GLU A 71 13.90 -12.11 1.73
CA GLU A 71 14.32 -12.84 0.52
C GLU A 71 14.03 -12.05 -0.77
N ASP A 72 12.90 -11.35 -0.82
CA ASP A 72 12.46 -10.58 -2.00
C ASP A 72 12.01 -9.18 -1.59
N LYS A 73 12.92 -8.22 -1.77
CA LYS A 73 12.69 -6.81 -1.44
C LYS A 73 11.74 -6.12 -2.43
N ASP A 74 11.74 -6.53 -3.69
CA ASP A 74 10.88 -5.94 -4.71
C ASP A 74 9.43 -6.32 -4.45
N LEU A 75 9.18 -7.60 -4.11
CA LEU A 75 7.86 -8.06 -3.68
C LEU A 75 7.41 -7.38 -2.39
N ALA A 76 8.29 -7.22 -1.39
CA ALA A 76 7.96 -6.51 -0.17
C ALA A 76 7.57 -5.03 -0.43
N LEU A 77 8.28 -4.34 -1.33
CA LEU A 77 7.94 -2.98 -1.74
C LEU A 77 6.63 -2.92 -2.51
N ALA A 78 6.35 -3.88 -3.39
CA ALA A 78 5.09 -3.94 -4.11
C ALA A 78 3.90 -4.14 -3.16
N GLU A 79 4.01 -5.08 -2.21
CA GLU A 79 3.00 -5.31 -1.18
C GLU A 79 2.74 -4.03 -0.36
N LEU A 80 3.81 -3.34 0.06
CA LEU A 80 3.72 -2.05 0.76
C LEU A 80 3.00 -0.99 -0.10
N GLY A 81 3.41 -0.81 -1.35
CA GLY A 81 2.81 0.15 -2.27
C GLY A 81 1.33 -0.11 -2.51
N ILE A 82 0.94 -1.38 -2.66
CA ILE A 82 -0.45 -1.80 -2.79
C ILE A 82 -1.23 -1.53 -1.49
N LEU A 83 -0.64 -1.72 -0.31
CA LEU A 83 -1.29 -1.41 0.98
C LEU A 83 -1.55 0.10 1.16
N VAL A 84 -0.55 0.94 0.85
CA VAL A 84 -0.69 2.40 0.88
C VAL A 84 -1.78 2.83 -0.10
N PHE A 85 -1.76 2.29 -1.33
CA PHE A 85 -2.78 2.54 -2.35
C PHE A 85 -4.19 2.16 -1.88
N LYS A 86 -4.38 0.92 -1.38
CA LYS A 86 -5.66 0.45 -0.85
C LYS A 86 -6.19 1.38 0.24
N THR A 87 -5.32 1.87 1.11
CA THR A 87 -5.71 2.78 2.19
C THR A 87 -6.15 4.13 1.65
N ASN A 88 -5.42 4.69 0.69
CA ASN A 88 -5.74 5.97 0.05
C ASN A 88 -7.07 5.96 -0.71
N TYR A 89 -7.39 4.83 -1.34
CA TYR A 89 -8.59 4.65 -2.14
C TYR A 89 -9.78 4.05 -1.38
N TYR A 90 -9.59 3.65 -0.11
CA TYR A 90 -10.63 3.01 0.71
C TYR A 90 -11.91 3.83 0.80
N SER A 91 -11.80 5.15 1.00
CA SER A 91 -12.95 6.06 1.16
C SER A 91 -13.76 6.26 -0.12
N GLN A 92 -13.15 6.00 -1.29
CA GLN A 92 -13.81 6.16 -2.59
C GLN A 92 -14.79 5.02 -2.89
N LYS A 93 -14.74 3.91 -2.14
CA LYS A 93 -15.63 2.74 -2.29
C LYS A 93 -15.75 2.25 -3.74
N LEU A 94 -14.64 2.30 -4.48
CA LEU A 94 -14.59 1.86 -5.87
C LEU A 94 -14.98 0.38 -5.97
N THR A 95 -15.85 0.07 -6.92
CA THR A 95 -16.29 -1.30 -7.21
C THR A 95 -15.68 -1.76 -8.52
N SER A 96 -15.73 -3.06 -8.79
CA SER A 96 -15.17 -3.61 -10.04
C SER A 96 -15.86 -3.14 -11.31
N ASP A 97 -17.04 -2.56 -11.18
CA ASP A 97 -17.85 -2.12 -12.32
C ASP A 97 -17.55 -0.65 -12.67
N ALA A 98 -16.80 0.04 -11.79
CA ALA A 98 -16.27 1.37 -12.00
C ALA A 98 -14.77 1.25 -12.29
N GLU A 99 -14.44 0.87 -13.52
CA GLU A 99 -13.05 0.98 -14.00
C GLU A 99 -12.55 2.41 -13.76
N ASN A 100 -11.41 2.53 -13.06
CA ASN A 100 -10.85 3.82 -12.70
C ASN A 100 -9.42 3.93 -13.23
N ILE A 101 -9.28 4.65 -14.35
CA ILE A 101 -7.98 4.89 -15.00
C ILE A 101 -7.05 5.68 -14.07
N GLU A 102 -7.55 6.67 -13.34
CA GLU A 102 -6.76 7.45 -12.37
C GLU A 102 -6.17 6.52 -11.30
N ALA A 103 -6.97 5.63 -10.73
CA ALA A 103 -6.51 4.66 -9.74
C ALA A 103 -5.46 3.69 -10.30
N LYS A 104 -5.59 3.28 -11.57
CA LYS A 104 -4.59 2.46 -12.26
C LYS A 104 -3.28 3.20 -12.46
N THR A 105 -3.35 4.44 -12.94
CA THR A 105 -2.19 5.31 -13.15
C THR A 105 -1.48 5.61 -11.84
N ASP A 106 -2.21 5.98 -10.78
CA ASP A 106 -1.64 6.25 -9.46
C ASP A 106 -0.92 5.03 -8.89
N LEU A 107 -1.51 3.84 -9.00
CA LEU A 107 -0.88 2.60 -8.56
C LEU A 107 0.41 2.33 -9.35
N ALA A 108 0.37 2.43 -10.68
CA ALA A 108 1.52 2.20 -11.53
C ALA A 108 2.66 3.18 -11.21
N VAL A 109 2.36 4.48 -11.15
CA VAL A 109 3.34 5.54 -10.88
C VAL A 109 3.94 5.36 -9.48
N SER A 110 3.11 5.07 -8.46
CA SER A 110 3.58 4.80 -7.10
C SER A 110 4.57 3.62 -7.07
N LEU A 111 4.21 2.50 -7.69
CA LEU A 111 5.06 1.30 -7.74
C LEU A 111 6.37 1.53 -8.50
N ILE A 112 6.35 2.30 -9.59
CA ILE A 112 7.59 2.65 -10.30
C ILE A 112 8.47 3.59 -9.46
N ASN A 113 7.86 4.54 -8.74
CA ASN A 113 8.59 5.44 -7.86
C ASN A 113 9.19 4.73 -6.64
N PHE A 114 8.68 3.56 -6.24
CA PHE A 114 9.38 2.65 -5.31
C PHE A 114 10.67 2.04 -5.89
N GLY A 115 10.96 2.25 -7.18
CA GLY A 115 12.12 1.73 -7.87
C GLY A 115 11.88 0.39 -8.57
N LEU A 116 10.62 -0.07 -8.64
CA LEU A 116 10.27 -1.34 -9.29
C LEU A 116 10.33 -1.22 -10.82
N SER A 117 10.70 -2.31 -11.48
CA SER A 117 10.73 -2.36 -12.95
C SER A 117 9.32 -2.36 -13.56
N PRO A 118 9.10 -1.77 -14.75
CA PRO A 118 7.81 -1.83 -15.45
C PRO A 118 7.31 -3.26 -15.66
N GLU A 119 8.22 -4.20 -15.89
CA GLU A 119 7.92 -5.62 -16.08
C GLU A 119 7.33 -6.23 -14.80
N PHE A 120 7.94 -5.95 -13.64
CA PHE A 120 7.43 -6.39 -12.35
C PHE A 120 6.13 -5.68 -11.96
N VAL A 121 6.03 -4.37 -12.20
CA VAL A 121 4.78 -3.62 -11.96
C VAL A 121 3.63 -4.19 -12.79
N ALA A 122 3.87 -4.59 -14.04
CA ALA A 122 2.87 -5.26 -14.86
C ALA A 122 2.39 -6.57 -14.23
N GLU A 123 3.30 -7.41 -13.72
CA GLU A 123 2.94 -8.64 -13.00
C GLU A 123 2.06 -8.34 -11.78
N GLN A 124 2.45 -7.37 -10.97
CA GLN A 124 1.71 -6.98 -9.77
C GLN A 124 0.32 -6.44 -10.11
N MET A 125 0.20 -5.60 -11.15
CA MET A 125 -1.06 -5.00 -11.59
C MET A 125 -1.99 -5.99 -12.30
N LEU A 126 -1.50 -7.14 -12.76
CA LEU A 126 -2.30 -8.26 -13.28
C LEU A 126 -2.70 -9.26 -12.17
N SER A 127 -1.96 -9.26 -11.05
CA SER A 127 -2.12 -10.23 -9.97
C SER A 127 -3.43 -10.07 -9.17
N MET A 128 -3.75 -11.10 -8.39
CA MET A 128 -4.88 -11.10 -7.47
C MET A 128 -4.70 -10.14 -6.28
N GLU A 129 -3.47 -9.74 -5.97
CA GLU A 129 -3.15 -8.84 -4.87
C GLU A 129 -3.60 -7.40 -5.15
N THR A 130 -3.58 -7.01 -6.42
CA THR A 130 -4.09 -5.72 -6.88
C THR A 130 -5.63 -5.70 -6.81
N PRO A 131 -6.24 -4.66 -6.20
CA PRO A 131 -7.68 -4.50 -6.16
C PRO A 131 -8.30 -4.55 -7.55
N LYS A 132 -9.44 -5.24 -7.70
CA LYS A 132 -10.07 -5.47 -9.00
C LYS A 132 -10.34 -4.19 -9.81
N TYR A 133 -10.62 -3.05 -9.15
CA TYR A 133 -10.84 -1.75 -9.81
C TYR A 133 -9.57 -1.10 -10.37
N ALA A 134 -8.39 -1.50 -9.87
CA ALA A 134 -7.07 -1.02 -10.30
C ALA A 134 -6.27 -2.09 -11.06
N ARG A 135 -6.83 -3.29 -11.22
CA ARG A 135 -6.20 -4.42 -11.93
C ARG A 135 -6.29 -4.21 -13.44
N LEU A 136 -5.24 -4.62 -14.13
CA LEU A 136 -5.21 -4.70 -15.59
C LEU A 136 -5.83 -6.04 -16.04
N ASN A 137 -6.62 -5.99 -17.12
CA ASN A 137 -7.23 -7.18 -17.75
C ASN A 137 -6.79 -7.24 -19.22
N ILE A 138 -5.48 -7.22 -19.44
CA ILE A 138 -4.81 -7.27 -20.74
C ILE A 138 -3.61 -8.22 -20.61
N ASP A 139 -2.95 -8.57 -21.73
CA ASP A 139 -1.74 -9.39 -21.64
C ASP A 139 -0.55 -8.62 -21.04
N HIS A 140 0.49 -9.37 -20.65
CA HIS A 140 1.65 -8.81 -19.96
C HIS A 140 2.44 -7.83 -20.83
N ASP A 141 2.60 -8.09 -22.13
CA ASP A 141 3.32 -7.19 -23.04
C ASP A 141 2.55 -5.89 -23.27
N GLU A 142 1.22 -5.96 -23.39
CA GLU A 142 0.34 -4.80 -23.44
C GLU A 142 0.35 -4.01 -22.13
N ALA A 143 0.35 -4.69 -20.98
CA ALA A 143 0.45 -4.06 -19.66
C ALA A 143 1.75 -3.28 -19.50
N ILE A 144 2.89 -3.84 -19.92
CA ILE A 144 4.18 -3.15 -19.89
C ILE A 144 4.15 -1.88 -20.74
N LYS A 145 3.60 -1.95 -21.96
CA LYS A 145 3.49 -0.79 -22.86
C LYS A 145 2.60 0.30 -22.26
N LEU A 146 1.48 -0.10 -21.67
CA LEU A 146 0.54 0.81 -21.03
C LEU A 146 1.17 1.51 -19.83
N ILE A 147 1.83 0.75 -18.93
CA ILE A 147 2.54 1.31 -17.78
C ILE A 147 3.63 2.29 -18.24
N LYS A 148 4.43 1.94 -19.25
CA LYS A 148 5.45 2.84 -19.81
C LYS A 148 4.88 4.14 -20.40
N SER A 149 3.59 4.17 -20.75
CA SER A 149 2.93 5.40 -21.23
C SER A 149 2.46 6.33 -20.12
N TRP A 150 2.42 5.84 -18.87
CA TRP A 150 1.95 6.59 -17.71
C TRP A 150 3.06 7.27 -16.90
N VAL A 151 4.32 6.91 -17.13
CA VAL A 151 5.48 7.25 -16.27
C VAL A 151 6.51 8.08 -17.02
#